data_AF-B2BHS7-F1
#
_entry.id   AF-B2BHS7-F1
#
_cell.length_a   1.000
_cell.length_b   1.000
_cell.length_c   1.000
_cell.angle_alpha   90.00
_cell.angle_beta   90.00
_cell.angle_gamma   90.00
#
_symmetry.space_group_name_H-M   'P 1'
#
loop_
_entity.id
_entity.type
_entity.pdbx_description
1 polymer ?
#
loop_
_entity_poly.entity_id
_entity_poly.type
_entity_poly.pdbx_seq_one_letter_code
_entity_poly.pdbx_strand_id
1 'polypeptide(L)'
;RGGWETPEEHVETMVQIHNFLNEMAWDEVKRWEDQVNKNEYLQLVKFKGRPGELSPKARFWLFAGWLLPMRFNNEPPFDRHDWIVRRPSTGEEVRYVIDYYSAPPLSDGSPVFSLDVRPALDSVGSIGMRIRAATEGIWKDAREEGRM
;
A
#
# COMPACT_ATOMS: atom_id res chain seq x y z
N ARG A 1 12.12 7.66 -22.66
CA ARG A 1 11.55 8.61 -21.68
C ARG A 1 10.68 9.58 -22.47
N GLY A 2 9.37 9.38 -22.49
CA GLY A 2 8.43 10.38 -23.04
C GLY A 2 8.09 11.33 -21.91
N GLY A 3 8.68 12.52 -21.93
CA GLY A 3 8.37 13.58 -20.96
C GLY A 3 7.03 14.18 -21.35
N TRP A 4 5.98 13.79 -20.63
CA TRP A 4 4.81 14.64 -20.55
C TRP A 4 5.20 15.77 -19.60
N GLU A 5 5.37 16.98 -20.13
CA GLU A 5 5.49 18.16 -19.29
C GLU A 5 4.12 18.37 -18.65
N THR A 6 4.05 18.17 -17.34
CA THR A 6 2.86 18.55 -16.58
C THR A 6 2.75 20.08 -16.68
N PRO A 7 1.64 20.62 -17.22
CA PRO A 7 1.41 22.07 -17.21
C PRO A 7 1.65 22.62 -15.80
N GLU A 8 2.33 23.76 -15.68
CA GLU A 8 2.72 24.32 -14.38
C GLU A 8 1.50 24.50 -13.45
N GLU A 9 0.35 24.84 -14.03
CA GLU A 9 -0.96 24.95 -13.34
C GLU A 9 -1.44 23.65 -12.66
N HIS A 10 -0.94 22.48 -13.07
CA HIS A 10 -1.28 21.19 -12.48
C HIS A 10 -0.24 20.67 -11.48
N VAL A 11 0.93 21.32 -11.39
CA VAL A 11 2.01 20.90 -10.49
C VAL A 11 1.58 21.04 -9.03
N GLU A 12 0.88 22.12 -8.67
CA GLU A 12 0.41 22.32 -7.29
C GLU A 12 -0.56 21.22 -6.87
N THR A 13 -1.59 20.94 -7.68
CA THR A 13 -2.54 19.86 -7.41
C THR A 13 -1.86 18.49 -7.35
N MET A 14 -0.90 18.23 -8.25
CA MET A 14 -0.12 17.00 -8.23
C MET A 14 0.61 16.85 -6.90
N VAL A 15 1.35 17.87 -6.44
CA VAL A 15 2.08 17.83 -5.17
C VAL A 15 1.14 17.62 -3.99
N GLN A 16 -0.02 18.28 -3.97
CA GLN A 16 -1.04 18.09 -2.93
C GLN A 16 -1.53 16.63 -2.89
N ILE A 17 -1.85 16.04 -4.05
CA ILE A 17 -2.25 14.63 -4.14
C ILE A 17 -1.13 13.70 -3.65
N HIS A 18 0.12 13.95 -4.01
CA HIS A 18 1.26 13.12 -3.56
C HIS A 18 1.46 13.20 -2.05
N ASN A 19 1.35 14.39 -1.45
CA ASN A 19 1.46 14.55 -0.01
C ASN A 19 0.34 13.81 0.72
N PHE A 20 -0.89 13.95 0.24
CA PHE A 20 -2.05 13.22 0.78
C PHE A 20 -1.85 11.70 0.68
N LEU A 21 -1.42 11.20 -0.47
CA LEU A 21 -1.12 9.78 -0.68
C LEU A 21 0.01 9.28 0.23
N ASN A 22 1.05 10.09 0.46
CA ASN A 22 2.14 9.75 1.36
C ASN A 22 1.70 9.74 2.83
N GLU A 23 0.85 10.66 3.25
CA GLU A 23 0.28 10.68 4.60
C GLU A 23 -0.57 9.43 4.86
N MET A 24 -1.45 9.07 3.92
CA MET A 24 -2.21 7.82 4.01
C MET A 24 -1.31 6.59 4.05
N ALA A 25 -0.23 6.57 3.26
CA ALA A 25 0.72 5.46 3.28
C ALA A 25 1.41 5.35 4.63
N TRP A 26 1.79 6.47 5.23
CA TRP A 26 2.40 6.50 6.56
C TRP A 26 1.42 6.07 7.65
N ASP A 27 0.17 6.46 7.57
CA ASP A 27 -0.88 6.03 8.49
C ASP A 27 -1.08 4.52 8.45
N GLU A 28 -1.08 3.93 7.26
CA GLU A 28 -1.21 2.49 7.10
C GLU A 28 0.03 1.73 7.60
N VAL A 29 1.24 2.29 7.42
CA VAL A 29 2.47 1.77 8.07
C VAL A 29 2.32 1.78 9.59
N LYS A 30 1.89 2.90 10.18
CA LYS A 30 1.66 2.97 11.64
C LYS A 30 0.64 1.93 12.09
N ARG A 31 -0.44 1.73 11.33
CA ARG A 31 -1.47 0.72 11.62
C ARG A 31 -0.89 -0.70 11.66
N TRP A 32 0.03 -1.03 10.74
CA TRP A 32 0.75 -2.31 10.76
C TRP A 32 1.67 -2.44 11.99
N GLU A 33 2.40 -1.38 12.31
CA GLU A 33 3.35 -1.35 13.42
C GLU A 33 2.67 -1.39 14.80
N ASP A 34 1.49 -0.78 14.95
CA ASP A 34 0.69 -0.82 16.18
C ASP A 34 0.25 -2.24 16.58
N GLN A 35 0.26 -3.20 15.66
CA GLN A 35 0.01 -4.62 15.96
C GLN A 35 1.19 -5.29 16.67
N VAL A 36 2.39 -4.73 16.51
CA VAL A 36 3.64 -5.24 17.09
C VAL A 36 4.00 -4.44 18.33
N ASN A 37 4.09 -3.12 18.21
CA ASN A 37 4.40 -2.22 19.31
C ASN A 37 3.56 -0.93 19.21
N LYS A 38 2.57 -0.82 20.08
CA LYS A 38 1.64 0.31 20.08
C LYS A 38 2.34 1.61 20.44
N ASN A 39 2.01 2.67 19.69
CA ASN A 39 2.49 4.03 19.94
C ASN A 39 4.03 4.17 19.92
N GLU A 40 4.73 3.29 19.22
CA GLU A 40 6.17 3.47 19.02
C GLU A 40 6.42 4.63 18.06
N TYR A 41 7.44 5.44 18.37
CA TYR A 41 7.89 6.49 17.45
C TYR A 41 8.71 5.85 16.32
N LEU A 42 8.10 5.71 15.14
CA LEU A 42 8.72 5.09 13.98
C LEU A 42 9.58 6.08 13.19
N GLN A 43 10.66 5.60 12.59
CA GLN A 43 11.55 6.41 11.75
C GLN A 43 11.56 5.87 10.32
N LEU A 44 11.24 6.73 9.35
CA LEU A 44 11.45 6.41 7.93
C LEU A 44 12.96 6.53 7.62
N VAL A 45 13.64 5.40 7.46
CA VAL A 45 15.09 5.35 7.20
C VAL A 45 15.40 5.50 5.71
N LYS A 46 14.57 4.89 4.86
CA LYS A 46 14.82 4.87 3.43
C LYS A 46 13.53 4.92 2.64
N PHE A 47 13.55 5.75 1.61
CA PHE A 47 12.52 5.83 0.58
C PHE A 47 13.13 5.37 -0.75
N LYS A 48 12.47 4.44 -1.44
CA LYS A 48 12.89 4.00 -2.78
C LYS A 48 11.70 3.83 -3.71
N GLY A 49 11.59 4.70 -4.71
CA GLY A 49 10.68 4.51 -5.84
C GLY A 49 11.14 3.33 -6.71
N ARG A 50 10.17 2.53 -7.16
CA ARG A 50 10.36 1.38 -8.07
C ARG A 50 9.35 1.46 -9.22
N PRO A 51 9.35 2.57 -9.99
CA PRO A 51 8.37 2.79 -11.05
C PRO A 51 8.45 1.66 -12.10
N GLY A 52 7.29 1.14 -12.48
CA GLY A 52 7.17 0.04 -13.46
C GLY A 52 7.56 -1.35 -12.92
N GLU A 53 8.04 -1.48 -11.68
CA GLU A 53 8.36 -2.78 -11.10
C GLU A 53 7.18 -3.38 -10.34
N LEU A 54 6.51 -4.36 -10.94
CA LEU A 54 5.39 -5.05 -10.29
C LEU A 54 5.83 -5.82 -9.03
N SER A 55 5.10 -5.59 -7.93
CA SER A 55 5.22 -6.37 -6.70
C SER A 55 4.75 -7.83 -6.91
N PRO A 56 5.17 -8.79 -6.07
CA PRO A 56 4.68 -10.17 -6.18
C PRO A 56 3.15 -10.30 -6.13
N LYS A 57 2.48 -9.49 -5.30
CA LYS A 57 1.02 -9.43 -5.20
C LYS A 57 0.40 -8.87 -6.49
N ALA A 58 0.95 -7.77 -7.02
CA ALA A 58 0.47 -7.21 -8.29
C ALA A 58 0.62 -8.20 -9.44
N ARG A 59 1.76 -8.92 -9.52
CA ARG A 59 1.97 -9.98 -10.53
C ARG A 59 0.93 -11.08 -10.43
N PHE A 60 0.63 -11.55 -9.22
CA PHE A 60 -0.40 -12.55 -8.98
C PHE A 60 -1.78 -12.07 -9.43
N TRP A 61 -2.17 -10.85 -9.06
CA TRP A 61 -3.47 -10.29 -9.46
C TRP A 61 -3.59 -10.08 -10.96
N LEU A 62 -2.53 -9.61 -11.63
CA LEU A 62 -2.53 -9.45 -13.09
C LEU A 62 -2.63 -10.81 -13.79
N PHE A 63 -1.98 -11.84 -13.27
CA PHE A 63 -2.13 -13.20 -13.77
C PHE A 63 -3.57 -13.72 -13.55
N ALA A 64 -4.16 -13.47 -12.38
CA ALA A 64 -5.54 -13.85 -12.10
C ALA A 64 -6.55 -13.10 -12.97
N GLY A 65 -6.34 -11.81 -13.22
CA GLY A 65 -7.13 -10.99 -14.15
C GLY A 65 -6.99 -11.44 -15.59
N TRP A 66 -5.81 -11.90 -15.99
CA TRP A 66 -5.62 -12.55 -17.29
C TRP A 66 -6.39 -13.89 -17.39
N LEU A 67 -6.37 -14.70 -16.33
CA LEU A 67 -7.04 -16.01 -16.31
C LEU A 67 -8.57 -15.91 -16.20
N LEU A 68 -9.07 -14.94 -15.43
CA LEU A 68 -10.49 -14.75 -15.10
C LEU A 68 -10.90 -13.26 -15.21
N PRO A 69 -10.91 -12.68 -16.42
CA PRO A 69 -11.08 -11.23 -16.63
C PRO A 69 -12.45 -10.70 -16.18
N MET A 70 -13.49 -11.53 -16.13
CA MET A 70 -14.80 -11.13 -15.63
C MET A 70 -14.85 -10.99 -14.10
N ARG A 71 -13.82 -11.42 -13.37
CA ARG A 71 -13.80 -11.47 -11.91
C ARG A 71 -12.77 -10.56 -11.26
N PHE A 72 -11.71 -10.21 -11.97
CA PHE A 72 -10.59 -9.48 -11.38
C PHE A 72 -10.15 -8.30 -12.25
N ASN A 73 -9.80 -7.20 -11.58
CA ASN A 73 -9.16 -6.06 -12.22
C ASN A 73 -7.77 -6.45 -12.75
N ASN A 74 -7.42 -5.94 -13.92
CA ASN A 74 -6.15 -6.17 -14.60
C ASN A 74 -5.30 -4.89 -14.71
N GLU A 75 -5.67 -3.82 -14.01
CA GLU A 75 -4.87 -2.59 -13.97
C GLU A 75 -3.67 -2.75 -13.00
N PRO A 76 -2.43 -2.57 -13.49
CA PRO A 76 -1.25 -2.60 -12.64
C PRO A 76 -1.18 -1.33 -11.77
N PRO A 77 -0.40 -1.35 -10.66
CA PRO A 77 -0.13 -0.12 -9.94
C PRO A 77 0.64 0.85 -10.84
N PHE A 78 0.22 2.12 -10.87
CA PHE A 78 0.87 3.16 -11.66
C PHE A 78 2.19 3.60 -11.02
N ASP A 79 2.31 3.44 -9.71
CA ASP A 79 3.53 3.72 -8.96
C ASP A 79 3.73 2.71 -7.82
N ARG A 80 4.99 2.44 -7.50
CA ARG A 80 5.38 1.54 -6.41
C ARG A 80 6.54 2.11 -5.64
N HIS A 81 6.43 2.04 -4.32
CA HIS A 81 7.47 2.43 -3.40
C HIS A 81 7.82 1.30 -2.43
N ASP A 82 9.11 1.22 -2.10
CA ASP A 82 9.60 0.43 -0.98
C ASP A 82 10.08 1.42 0.10
N TRP A 83 9.46 1.38 1.28
CA TRP A 83 9.86 2.18 2.45
C TRP A 83 10.56 1.27 3.46
N ILE A 84 11.63 1.76 4.09
CA ILE A 84 12.27 1.07 5.21
C ILE A 84 12.02 1.87 6.47
N VAL A 85 11.37 1.23 7.43
CA VAL A 85 10.92 1.83 8.69
C VAL A 85 11.71 1.18 9.82
N ARG A 86 12.32 2.00 10.67
CA ARG A 86 13.07 1.53 11.83
C ARG A 86 12.23 1.67 13.09
N ARG A 87 12.24 0.62 13.90
CA ARG A 87 11.75 0.58 15.28
C ARG A 87 12.88 0.97 16.22
N PRO A 88 12.87 2.16 16.85
CA PRO A 88 13.96 2.56 17.73
C PRO A 88 14.15 1.65 18.94
N SER A 89 13.09 1.02 19.45
CA SER A 89 13.14 0.14 20.62
C SER A 89 13.99 -1.11 20.40
N THR A 90 13.91 -1.71 19.22
CA THR A 90 14.64 -2.94 18.86
C THR A 90 15.81 -2.68 17.91
N GLY A 91 15.81 -1.53 17.25
CA GLY A 91 16.72 -1.21 16.16
C GLY A 91 16.41 -1.93 14.84
N GLU A 92 15.32 -2.71 14.79
CA GLU A 92 14.90 -3.48 13.62
C GLU A 92 14.44 -2.56 12.47
N GLU A 93 14.84 -2.90 11.26
CA GLU A 93 14.40 -2.24 10.03
C GLU A 93 13.44 -3.14 9.25
N VAL A 94 12.21 -2.68 9.08
CA VAL A 94 11.14 -3.39 8.39
C VAL A 94 10.87 -2.71 7.07
N ARG A 95 10.91 -3.50 5.99
CA ARG A 95 10.59 -3.01 4.65
C ARG A 95 9.09 -3.11 4.39
N TYR A 96 8.50 -2.05 3.90
CA TYR A 96 7.12 -1.95 3.44
C TYR A 96 7.09 -1.83 1.93
N VAL A 97 6.15 -2.53 1.29
CA VAL A 97 5.80 -2.39 -0.13
C VAL A 97 4.50 -1.60 -0.20
N ILE A 98 4.51 -0.55 -1.00
CA ILE A 98 3.39 0.36 -1.22
C ILE A 98 3.11 0.39 -2.71
N ASP A 99 1.96 -0.16 -3.10
CA ASP A 99 1.48 -0.10 -4.49
C ASP A 99 0.35 0.93 -4.58
N TYR A 100 0.47 1.88 -5.52
CA TYR A 100 -0.54 2.91 -5.79
C TYR A 100 -1.33 2.53 -7.04
N TYR A 101 -2.66 2.47 -6.92
CA TYR A 101 -3.56 2.10 -8.00
C TYR A 101 -4.50 3.25 -8.33
N SER A 102 -4.83 3.38 -9.61
CA SER A 102 -5.98 4.17 -10.05
C SER A 102 -7.25 3.35 -9.82
N ALA A 103 -8.32 4.01 -9.49
CA ALA A 103 -9.66 3.45 -9.46
C ALA A 103 -10.55 4.20 -10.45
N PRO A 104 -11.68 3.62 -10.88
CA PRO A 104 -12.62 4.31 -11.75
C PRO A 104 -12.97 5.69 -11.18
N PRO A 105 -12.95 6.75 -12.01
CA PRO A 105 -13.27 8.09 -11.55
C PRO A 105 -14.71 8.15 -11.04
N LEU A 106 -14.96 9.11 -10.16
CA LEU A 106 -16.32 9.41 -9.71
C LEU A 106 -17.17 9.95 -10.87
N SER A 107 -18.50 10.00 -10.67
CA SER A 107 -19.45 10.49 -11.68
C SER A 107 -19.20 11.93 -12.11
N ASP A 108 -18.49 12.72 -11.30
CA ASP A 108 -18.08 14.10 -11.58
C ASP A 108 -16.75 14.19 -12.34
N GLY A 109 -16.11 13.05 -12.64
CA GLY A 109 -14.81 12.97 -13.30
C GLY A 109 -13.60 13.08 -12.37
N SER A 110 -13.81 13.23 -11.06
CA SER A 110 -12.72 13.32 -10.09
C SER A 110 -11.92 12.00 -10.03
N PRO A 111 -10.58 12.04 -10.07
CA PRO A 111 -9.75 10.84 -10.01
C PRO A 111 -9.86 10.18 -8.63
N VAL A 112 -9.90 8.85 -8.61
CA VAL A 112 -9.90 8.06 -7.38
C VAL A 112 -8.64 7.22 -7.35
N PHE A 113 -7.99 7.17 -6.19
CA PHE A 113 -6.79 6.39 -5.97
C PHE A 113 -7.03 5.37 -4.85
N SER A 114 -6.41 4.21 -4.99
CA SER A 114 -6.39 3.17 -3.97
C SER A 114 -4.94 2.82 -3.61
N LEU A 115 -4.72 2.52 -2.33
CA LEU A 115 -3.40 2.27 -1.78
C LEU A 115 -3.34 0.88 -1.14
N ASP A 116 -2.28 0.14 -1.46
CA ASP A 116 -2.01 -1.17 -0.86
C ASP A 116 -0.63 -1.16 -0.19
N VAL A 117 -0.62 -0.89 1.12
CA VAL A 117 0.59 -0.87 1.96
C VAL A 117 0.67 -2.15 2.78
N ARG A 118 1.85 -2.77 2.78
CA ARG A 118 2.05 -4.04 3.50
C ARG A 118 3.52 -4.30 3.82
N PRO A 119 3.83 -4.96 4.95
CA PRO A 119 5.17 -5.44 5.25
C PRO A 119 5.67 -6.35 4.13
N ALA A 120 6.92 -6.25 3.69
CA ALA A 120 7.48 -7.10 2.66
C ALA A 120 7.57 -8.56 3.12
N LEU A 121 7.57 -9.52 2.19
CA LEU A 121 7.66 -10.96 2.52
C LEU A 121 9.13 -11.44 2.55
N ASP A 122 10.03 -10.62 3.09
CA ASP A 122 11.47 -10.89 3.14
C ASP A 122 12.00 -11.19 4.55
N SER A 123 11.15 -11.09 5.57
CA SER A 123 11.48 -11.45 6.95
C SER A 123 10.39 -12.29 7.61
N VAL A 124 10.78 -13.12 8.59
CA VAL A 124 9.84 -13.93 9.39
C VAL A 124 8.87 -13.03 10.15
N GLY A 125 9.36 -11.91 10.70
CA GLY A 125 8.53 -10.93 11.41
C GLY A 125 7.43 -10.37 10.50
N SER A 126 7.79 -9.92 9.30
CA SER A 126 6.84 -9.37 8.34
C SER A 126 5.84 -10.41 7.80
N ILE A 127 6.25 -11.67 7.63
CA ILE A 127 5.33 -12.77 7.31
C ILE A 127 4.34 -12.97 8.47
N GLY A 128 4.83 -13.01 9.71
CA GLY A 128 4.02 -13.15 10.91
C GLY A 128 2.99 -12.02 11.07
N MET A 129 3.39 -10.78 10.80
CA MET A 129 2.49 -9.62 10.78
C MET A 129 1.31 -9.85 9.83
N ARG A 130 1.58 -10.28 8.59
CA ARG A 130 0.53 -10.51 7.60
C ARG A 130 -0.41 -11.65 7.98
N ILE A 131 0.13 -12.76 8.52
CA ILE A 131 -0.69 -13.88 8.99
C ILE A 131 -1.61 -13.42 10.13
N ARG A 132 -1.06 -12.71 11.11
CA ARG A 132 -1.84 -12.17 12.23
C ARG A 132 -2.97 -11.27 11.75
N ALA A 133 -2.68 -10.30 10.88
CA ALA A 133 -3.70 -9.42 10.33
C ALA A 133 -4.81 -10.17 9.58
N ALA A 134 -4.45 -11.21 8.80
CA ALA A 134 -5.43 -12.04 8.11
C ALA A 134 -6.32 -12.81 9.11
N THR A 135 -5.73 -13.37 10.18
CA THR A 135 -6.51 -14.06 11.21
C THR A 135 -7.43 -13.10 11.97
N GLU A 136 -6.94 -11.94 12.40
CA GLU A 136 -7.76 -10.95 13.13
C GLU A 136 -8.95 -10.45 12.31
N GLY A 137 -8.81 -10.31 10.99
CA GLY A 137 -9.92 -9.99 10.09
C GLY A 137 -11.01 -11.08 10.11
N ILE A 138 -10.62 -12.34 9.89
CA ILE A 138 -11.55 -13.48 9.90
C ILE A 138 -12.31 -13.58 11.24
N TRP A 139 -11.62 -13.37 12.36
CA TRP A 139 -12.25 -13.41 13.69
C TRP A 139 -13.23 -12.26 13.93
N LYS A 140 -12.98 -11.07 13.36
CA LYS A 140 -13.92 -9.94 13.44
C LYS A 140 -15.15 -10.20 12.58
N ASP A 141 -14.96 -10.60 11.33
CA ASP A 141 -16.05 -10.88 10.40
C ASP A 141 -16.98 -11.98 10.94
N ALA A 142 -16.41 -13.09 11.44
CA ALA A 142 -17.18 -14.18 12.05
C ALA A 142 -17.95 -13.76 13.32
N ARG A 143 -17.42 -12.80 14.09
CA ARG A 143 -18.07 -12.29 15.32
C ARG A 143 -19.20 -11.30 15.00
N GLU A 144 -19.10 -10.58 13.90
CA GLU A 144 -20.15 -9.68 13.41
C GLU A 144 -21.28 -10.48 12.74
N GLU A 145 -20.96 -11.51 11.96
CA GLU A 145 -21.95 -12.44 11.38
C GLU A 145 -22.71 -13.24 12.47
N GLY A 146 -22.05 -13.65 13.54
CA GLY A 146 -22.69 -14.36 14.67
C GLY A 146 -23.51 -13.46 15.62
N ARG A 147 -23.58 -12.15 15.38
CA ARG A 147 -24.39 -11.19 16.15
C ARG A 147 -25.64 -10.71 15.40
N MET A 148 -25.95 -11.29 14.24
CA MET A 148 -27.22 -11.11 13.51
C MET A 148 -28.19 -12.25 13.78
#